data_AF-A0A9E5USB7-F1
#
_entry.id   AF-A0A9E5USB7-F1
#
_cell.length_a   1.000
_cell.length_b   1.000
_cell.length_c   1.000
_cell.angle_alpha   90.00
_cell.angle_beta   90.00
_cell.angle_gamma   90.00
#
_symmetry.space_group_name_H-M   'P 1'
#
loop_
_entity.id
_entity.type
_entity.pdbx_description
1 polymer ?
#
loop_
_entity_poly.entity_id
_entity_poly.type
_entity_poly.pdbx_seq_one_letter_code
_entity_poly.pdbx_strand_id
1 'polypeptide(L)'
;MTLVPTSAACSFLTLCATLGAPLSSEAFVPAPIGVRALETLGTLASLAHRESLHWNTIQALEQLSTAPKAAFCPLVFSYTNYTRPGYRPHRLVFGAIPGGRGALLGGAGLAISAHCAEPQAAAHLWPGYAAQRFSVGRL
;
A
#
# COMPACT_ATOMS: atom_id res chain seq x y z
N MET A 1 3.89 9.95 -7.19
CA MET A 1 2.85 9.34 -6.32
C MET A 1 2.23 8.17 -7.07
N THR A 2 1.53 7.24 -6.41
CA THR A 2 0.71 6.23 -7.10
C THR A 2 -0.75 6.52 -6.89
N LEU A 3 -1.50 6.75 -7.97
CA LEU A 3 -2.88 7.27 -7.89
C LEU A 3 -3.91 6.40 -8.61
N VAL A 4 -3.55 5.19 -9.03
CA VAL A 4 -4.56 4.18 -9.39
C VAL A 4 -5.54 3.97 -8.22
N PRO A 5 -6.82 3.61 -8.48
CA PRO A 5 -7.86 3.64 -7.45
C PRO A 5 -7.50 2.93 -6.14
N THR A 6 -6.88 1.75 -6.21
CA THR A 6 -6.43 1.00 -5.03
C THR A 6 -5.37 1.75 -4.23
N SER A 7 -4.36 2.32 -4.89
CA SER A 7 -3.31 3.10 -4.24
C SER A 7 -3.83 4.41 -3.65
N ALA A 8 -4.78 5.06 -4.34
CA ALA A 8 -5.44 6.27 -3.83
C ALA A 8 -6.23 5.96 -2.56
N ALA A 9 -6.97 4.84 -2.52
CA ALA A 9 -7.66 4.38 -1.33
C ALA A 9 -6.69 4.06 -0.17
N CYS A 10 -5.60 3.35 -0.41
CA CYS A 10 -4.57 3.11 0.63
C CYS A 10 -3.93 4.40 1.14
N SER A 11 -3.69 5.36 0.25
CA SER A 11 -3.14 6.68 0.59
C SER A 11 -4.13 7.46 1.47
N PHE A 12 -5.41 7.46 1.10
CA PHE A 12 -6.48 8.06 1.90
C PHE A 12 -6.53 7.46 3.31
N LEU A 13 -6.54 6.14 3.45
CA LEU A 13 -6.56 5.47 4.77
C LEU A 13 -5.32 5.81 5.61
N THR A 14 -4.16 5.89 4.97
CA THR A 14 -2.91 6.29 5.63
C THR A 14 -2.97 7.74 6.14
N LEU A 15 -3.56 8.65 5.35
CA LEU A 15 -3.75 10.05 5.74
C LEU A 15 -4.77 10.18 6.87
N CYS A 16 -5.90 9.45 6.82
CA CYS A 16 -6.87 9.43 7.91
C CYS A 16 -6.24 8.95 9.24
N ALA A 17 -5.45 7.87 9.18
CA ALA A 17 -4.72 7.38 10.35
C ALA A 17 -3.71 8.42 10.87
N THR A 18 -2.99 9.11 9.98
CA THR A 18 -2.07 10.20 10.33
C THR A 18 -2.80 11.36 11.02
N LEU A 19 -4.03 11.66 10.60
CA LEU A 19 -4.91 12.67 11.19
C LEU A 19 -5.60 12.21 12.49
N GLY A 20 -5.29 11.00 12.99
CA GLY A 20 -5.80 10.48 14.25
C GLY A 20 -7.09 9.66 14.15
N ALA A 21 -7.55 9.33 12.94
CA ALA A 21 -8.73 8.49 12.73
C ALA A 21 -8.39 7.28 11.82
N PRO A 22 -7.68 6.27 12.34
CA PRO A 22 -7.50 5.02 11.61
C PRO A 22 -8.86 4.34 11.34
N LEU A 23 -8.95 3.59 10.24
CA LEU A 23 -10.14 2.79 9.93
C LEU A 23 -10.38 1.74 11.02
N SER A 24 -11.63 1.59 11.46
CA SER A 24 -12.04 0.58 12.42
C SER A 24 -13.08 -0.38 11.84
N SER A 25 -13.40 -1.45 12.58
CA SER A 25 -14.44 -2.43 12.21
C SER A 25 -15.85 -1.90 12.40
N GLU A 26 -16.04 -0.92 13.28
CA GLU A 26 -17.37 -0.45 13.69
C GLU A 26 -17.88 0.69 12.81
N ALA A 27 -16.97 1.50 12.27
CA ALA A 27 -17.31 2.67 11.49
C ALA A 27 -16.22 3.04 10.47
N PHE A 28 -16.64 3.72 9.41
CA PHE A 28 -15.71 4.40 8.53
C PHE A 28 -15.12 5.65 9.22
N VAL A 29 -14.24 6.37 8.52
CA VAL A 29 -13.60 7.57 9.08
C VAL A 29 -14.61 8.72 9.27
N PRO A 30 -14.48 9.54 10.33
CA PRO A 30 -15.32 10.72 10.51
C PRO A 30 -15.24 11.64 9.28
N ALA A 31 -16.39 12.13 8.79
CA ALA A 31 -16.45 12.92 7.56
C ALA A 31 -15.49 14.13 7.55
N PRO A 32 -15.32 14.93 8.62
CA PRO A 32 -14.35 16.03 8.62
C PRO A 32 -12.90 15.57 8.42
N ILE A 33 -12.53 14.40 8.96
CA ILE A 33 -11.18 13.83 8.75
C ILE A 33 -11.04 13.29 7.33
N GLY A 34 -12.08 12.62 6.81
CA GLY A 34 -12.10 12.15 5.43
C GLY A 34 -11.94 13.29 4.42
N VAL A 35 -12.67 14.39 4.59
CA VAL A 35 -12.54 15.57 3.74
C VAL A 35 -11.11 16.12 3.77
N ARG A 36 -10.53 16.31 4.96
CA ARG A 36 -9.13 16.80 5.09
C ARG A 36 -8.11 15.85 4.44
N ALA A 37 -8.32 14.54 4.56
CA ALA A 37 -7.47 13.55 3.91
C ALA A 37 -7.58 13.62 2.38
N LEU A 38 -8.79 13.79 1.84
CA LEU A 38 -9.02 13.97 0.40
C LEU A 38 -8.44 15.28 -0.12
N GLU A 39 -8.56 16.39 0.61
CA GLU A 39 -7.93 17.66 0.26
C GLU A 39 -6.41 17.51 0.17
N THR A 40 -5.80 16.88 1.18
CA THR A 40 -4.36 16.59 1.20
C THR A 40 -3.96 15.72 0.00
N LEU A 41 -4.73 14.66 -0.27
CA LEU A 41 -4.48 13.78 -1.41
C LEU A 41 -4.63 14.53 -2.74
N GLY A 42 -5.61 15.45 -2.85
CA GLY A 42 -5.81 16.30 -4.01
C GLY A 42 -4.65 17.27 -4.24
N THR A 43 -4.11 17.88 -3.18
CA THR A 43 -2.89 18.71 -3.26
C THR A 43 -1.69 17.88 -3.69
N LEU A 44 -1.51 16.67 -3.16
CA LEU A 44 -0.41 15.80 -3.59
C LEU A 44 -0.58 15.35 -5.06
N ALA A 45 -1.81 15.10 -5.49
CA ALA A 45 -2.11 14.74 -6.86
C ALA A 45 -1.86 15.88 -7.85
N SER A 46 -2.15 17.14 -7.47
CA SER A 46 -1.88 18.30 -8.34
C SER A 46 -0.39 18.58 -8.52
N LEU A 47 0.45 18.15 -7.57
CA LEU A 47 1.91 18.24 -7.64
C LEU A 47 2.56 17.00 -8.27
N ALA A 48 1.82 15.90 -8.42
CA ALA A 48 2.35 14.66 -8.95
C ALA A 48 2.52 14.73 -10.48
N HIS A 49 3.43 13.90 -10.99
CA HIS A 49 3.58 13.72 -12.44
C HIS A 49 2.23 13.31 -13.06
N ARG A 50 1.82 13.91 -14.18
CA ARG A 50 0.49 13.71 -14.79
C ARG A 50 0.14 12.23 -15.02
N GLU A 51 1.11 11.47 -15.54
CA GLU A 51 0.95 10.03 -15.80
C GLU A 51 0.82 9.16 -14.54
N SER A 52 1.06 9.72 -13.35
CA SER A 52 1.00 8.96 -12.09
C SER A 52 -0.39 8.45 -11.71
N LEU A 53 -1.43 9.00 -12.33
CA LEU A 53 -2.80 8.49 -12.29
C LEU A 53 -2.91 7.06 -12.86
N HIS A 54 -1.97 6.66 -13.72
CA HIS A 54 -1.94 5.36 -14.37
C HIS A 54 -0.88 4.42 -13.81
N TRP A 55 -0.17 4.83 -12.75
CA TRP A 55 0.92 4.05 -12.19
C TRP A 55 0.49 3.32 -10.91
N ASN A 56 0.58 2.00 -10.94
CA ASN A 56 0.65 1.19 -9.73
C ASN A 56 2.02 1.35 -9.05
N THR A 57 2.19 0.71 -7.88
CA THR A 57 3.45 0.73 -7.12
C THR A 57 4.65 0.34 -7.97
N ILE A 58 4.58 -0.78 -8.69
CA ILE A 58 5.70 -1.28 -9.49
C ILE A 58 6.07 -0.24 -10.57
N GLN A 59 5.09 0.24 -11.32
CA GLN A 59 5.32 1.24 -12.38
C GLN A 59 5.94 2.52 -11.84
N ALA A 60 5.46 3.04 -10.71
CA ALA A 60 6.06 4.24 -10.13
C ALA A 60 7.50 4.01 -9.64
N LEU A 61 7.79 2.86 -9.04
CA LEU A 61 9.15 2.52 -8.63
C LEU A 61 10.08 2.32 -9.84
N GLU A 62 9.60 1.73 -10.93
CA GLU A 62 10.34 1.65 -12.20
C GLU A 62 10.66 3.03 -12.77
N GLN A 63 9.68 3.95 -12.77
CA GLN A 63 9.92 5.32 -13.20
C GLN A 63 11.01 6.00 -12.36
N LEU A 64 10.97 5.84 -11.03
CA LEU A 64 11.95 6.44 -10.13
C LEU A 64 13.35 5.79 -10.21
N SER A 65 13.43 4.50 -10.53
CA SER A 65 14.67 3.73 -10.46
C SER A 65 15.39 3.55 -11.80
N THR A 66 14.71 3.78 -12.93
CA THR A 66 15.29 3.57 -14.27
C THR A 66 15.55 4.86 -15.03
N ALA A 67 14.55 5.74 -15.11
CA ALA A 67 14.63 7.00 -15.83
C ALA A 67 13.80 8.07 -15.09
N PRO A 68 14.30 8.57 -13.94
CA PRO A 68 13.51 9.37 -13.01
C PRO A 68 13.00 10.66 -13.66
N LYS A 69 11.70 10.68 -13.95
CA LYS A 69 10.92 11.89 -14.27
C LYS A 69 10.41 12.61 -13.02
N ALA A 70 10.65 12.03 -11.85
CA ALA A 70 10.31 12.56 -10.55
C ALA A 70 11.44 12.19 -9.57
N ALA A 71 11.66 13.05 -8.57
CA ALA A 71 12.69 12.82 -7.55
C ALA A 71 12.17 12.02 -6.34
N PHE A 72 10.85 12.02 -6.13
CA PHE A 72 10.26 11.57 -4.87
C PHE A 72 8.83 11.04 -5.04
N CYS A 73 8.43 10.11 -4.18
CA CYS A 73 7.08 9.59 -4.09
C CYS A 73 6.64 9.53 -2.62
N PRO A 74 5.72 10.40 -2.17
CA PRO A 74 5.41 10.55 -0.74
C PRO A 74 4.67 9.36 -0.14
N LEU A 75 3.80 8.71 -0.93
CA LEU A 75 3.00 7.57 -0.51
C LEU A 75 3.18 6.46 -1.55
N VAL A 76 3.86 5.37 -1.14
CA VAL A 76 4.12 4.19 -1.96
C VAL A 76 4.46 2.99 -1.07
N PHE A 77 4.05 1.79 -1.47
CA PHE A 77 4.52 0.57 -0.80
C PHE A 77 5.99 0.31 -1.14
N SER A 78 6.77 -0.01 -0.10
CA SER A 78 8.20 -0.26 -0.23
C SER A 78 8.48 -1.67 -0.71
N TYR A 79 9.33 -1.80 -1.72
CA TYR A 79 9.68 -3.06 -2.37
C TYR A 79 11.20 -3.24 -2.28
N THR A 80 11.65 -4.19 -1.46
CA THR A 80 13.07 -4.29 -1.04
C THR A 80 14.03 -4.61 -2.18
N ASN A 81 13.55 -5.21 -3.27
CA ASN A 81 14.34 -5.37 -4.50
C ASN A 81 14.90 -4.03 -5.01
N TYR A 82 14.14 -2.94 -4.96
CA TYR A 82 14.60 -1.62 -5.43
C TYR A 82 15.67 -0.97 -4.54
N THR A 83 15.92 -1.50 -3.34
CA THR A 83 17.01 -1.03 -2.48
C THR A 83 18.30 -1.83 -2.67
N ARG A 84 18.26 -2.93 -3.45
CA ARG A 84 19.44 -3.79 -3.65
C ARG A 84 20.38 -3.18 -4.70
N PRO A 85 21.70 -3.17 -4.45
CA PRO A 85 22.68 -2.78 -5.46
C PRO A 85 22.50 -3.60 -6.75
N GLY A 86 22.52 -2.92 -7.90
CA GLY A 86 22.45 -3.56 -9.21
C GLY A 86 21.06 -4.04 -9.68
N TYR A 87 20.00 -3.92 -8.87
CA TYR A 87 18.65 -4.34 -9.30
C TYR A 87 18.05 -3.43 -10.39
N ARG A 88 18.29 -2.12 -10.28
CA ARG A 88 17.91 -1.09 -11.26
C ARG A 88 19.02 -0.03 -11.34
N PRO A 89 19.06 0.80 -12.40
CA PRO A 89 20.11 1.82 -12.59
C PRO A 89 20.28 2.76 -11.39
N HIS A 90 19.16 3.18 -10.77
CA HIS A 90 19.14 4.01 -9.58
C HIS A 90 18.53 3.25 -8.40
N ARG A 91 19.33 3.07 -7.36
CA ARG A 91 18.90 2.46 -6.09
C ARG A 91 17.93 3.41 -5.38
N LEU A 92 16.79 2.89 -4.95
CA LEU A 92 15.81 3.64 -4.16
C LEU A 92 16.10 3.53 -2.67
N VAL A 93 15.75 4.59 -1.95
CA VAL A 93 15.75 4.63 -0.47
C VAL A 93 14.32 4.90 -0.03
N PHE A 94 13.84 4.08 0.90
CA PHE A 94 12.52 4.23 1.51
C PHE A 94 12.68 4.78 2.92
N GLY A 95 11.80 5.69 3.30
CA GLY A 95 11.79 6.34 4.61
C GLY A 95 10.37 6.57 5.12
N ALA A 96 10.28 7.17 6.30
CA ALA A 96 9.00 7.57 6.86
C ALA A 96 8.28 8.57 5.95
N ILE A 97 6.94 8.50 5.94
CA ILE A 97 6.10 9.49 5.26
C ILE A 97 6.32 10.84 5.96
N PRO A 98 6.68 11.92 5.25
CA PRO A 98 6.86 13.23 5.87
C PRO A 98 5.59 13.68 6.61
N GLY A 99 5.73 14.01 7.90
CA GLY A 99 4.60 14.36 8.76
C GLY A 99 3.63 13.21 9.09
N GLY A 100 3.92 11.99 8.64
CA GLY A 100 3.13 10.80 8.90
C GLY A 100 3.37 10.22 10.30
N ARG A 101 2.34 9.58 10.87
CA ARG A 101 2.43 8.84 12.16
C ARG A 101 2.56 7.33 11.99
N GLY A 102 2.60 6.87 10.74
CA GLY A 102 2.59 5.47 10.33
C GLY A 102 2.10 5.35 8.90
N ALA A 103 2.16 4.14 8.34
CA ALA A 103 1.67 3.84 7.02
C ALA A 103 0.76 2.61 7.06
N LEU A 104 -0.22 2.55 6.16
CA LEU A 104 -0.93 1.31 5.92
C LEU A 104 0.08 0.24 5.51
N LEU A 105 0.10 -0.87 6.25
CA LEU A 105 0.96 -2.01 5.95
C LEU A 105 0.27 -2.89 4.91
N GLY A 106 1.02 -3.26 3.87
CA GLY A 106 0.59 -4.28 2.93
C GLY A 106 0.72 -5.69 3.52
N GLY A 107 0.19 -6.67 2.80
CA GLY A 107 0.30 -8.08 3.14
C GLY A 107 -0.54 -8.93 2.21
N ALA A 108 -0.21 -10.21 2.12
CA ALA A 108 -1.06 -11.21 1.48
C ALA A 108 -1.62 -12.11 2.58
N GLY A 109 -2.92 -12.36 2.55
CA GLY A 109 -3.54 -13.43 3.31
C GLY A 109 -3.71 -14.65 2.42
N LEU A 110 -3.68 -15.84 3.01
CA LEU A 110 -4.07 -17.07 2.36
C LEU A 110 -5.37 -17.55 3.00
N ALA A 111 -6.32 -17.93 2.15
CA ALA A 111 -7.58 -18.53 2.56
C ALA A 111 -7.74 -19.88 1.87
N ILE A 112 -8.28 -20.85 2.60
CA ILE A 112 -8.64 -22.16 2.05
C ILE A 112 -10.11 -22.11 1.65
N SER A 113 -10.39 -22.47 0.39
CA SER A 113 -11.75 -22.55 -0.11
C SER A 113 -12.59 -23.52 0.72
N ALA A 114 -13.85 -23.14 1.01
CA ALA A 114 -14.82 -24.01 1.65
C ALA A 114 -15.15 -25.29 0.85
N HIS A 115 -14.79 -25.34 -0.44
CA HIS A 115 -14.95 -26.52 -1.30
C HIS A 115 -13.69 -27.40 -1.37
N CYS A 116 -12.65 -27.09 -0.59
CA CYS A 116 -11.46 -27.93 -0.52
C CYS A 116 -11.83 -29.31 0.01
N ALA A 117 -11.51 -30.37 -0.75
CA ALA A 117 -11.76 -31.75 -0.33
C ALA A 117 -10.95 -32.13 0.92
N GLU A 118 -9.74 -31.59 1.06
CA GLU A 118 -8.81 -31.87 2.15
C GLU A 118 -8.25 -30.59 2.78
N PRO A 119 -9.08 -29.81 3.51
CA PRO A 119 -8.69 -28.49 4.00
C PRO A 119 -7.56 -28.55 5.05
N GLN A 120 -7.47 -29.66 5.81
CA GLN A 120 -6.39 -29.87 6.77
C GLN A 120 -5.06 -30.08 6.07
N ALA A 121 -5.00 -30.94 5.04
CA ALA A 121 -3.79 -31.14 4.25
C ALA A 121 -3.35 -29.83 3.56
N ALA A 122 -4.29 -29.07 3.00
CA ALA A 122 -4.02 -27.76 2.41
C ALA A 122 -3.45 -26.76 3.44
N ALA A 123 -3.92 -26.78 4.69
CA ALA A 123 -3.37 -25.96 5.76
C ALA A 123 -1.94 -26.39 6.16
N HIS A 124 -1.65 -27.70 6.14
CA HIS A 124 -0.33 -28.24 6.48
C HIS A 124 0.76 -27.92 5.45
N LEU A 125 0.41 -27.64 4.19
CA LEU A 125 1.37 -27.24 3.16
C LEU A 125 1.99 -25.86 3.41
N TRP A 126 1.47 -25.08 4.36
CA TRP A 126 2.00 -23.76 4.68
C TRP A 126 2.98 -23.82 5.87
N PRO A 127 4.29 -23.65 5.65
CA PRO A 127 5.25 -23.51 6.75
C PRO A 127 4.99 -22.16 7.42
N GLY A 128 4.43 -22.21 8.63
CA GLY A 128 3.91 -21.05 9.36
C GLY A 128 4.85 -19.84 9.41
N TYR A 129 4.60 -18.87 8.54
CA TYR A 129 5.00 -17.49 8.76
C TYR A 129 3.93 -16.81 9.62
N ALA A 130 4.24 -16.59 10.90
CA ALA A 130 3.37 -16.04 11.94
C ALA A 130 2.83 -14.60 11.71
N ALA A 131 3.01 -14.03 10.52
CA ALA A 131 2.63 -12.64 10.20
C ALA A 131 1.34 -12.52 9.36
N GLN A 132 0.73 -13.63 8.93
CA GLN A 132 -0.43 -13.60 8.04
C GLN A 132 -1.67 -14.21 8.74
N ARG A 133 -2.80 -13.50 8.65
CA ARG A 133 -4.07 -13.95 9.24
C ARG A 133 -4.68 -15.04 8.36
N PHE A 134 -5.06 -16.15 8.99
CA PHE A 134 -5.71 -17.30 8.36
C PHE A 134 -7.22 -17.24 8.64
N SER A 135 -8.03 -17.38 7.60
CA SER A 135 -9.47 -17.55 7.73
C SER A 135 -9.91 -18.77 6.94
N VAL A 136 -10.57 -19.69 7.65
CA VAL A 136 -11.33 -20.80 7.05
C VAL A 136 -12.79 -20.47 7.29
N GLY A 137 -13.53 -20.19 6.23
CA GLY A 137 -14.95 -19.84 6.31
C GLY A 137 -15.70 -20.37 5.09
N ARG A 138 -16.96 -20.75 5.31
CA ARG A 138 -17.94 -20.84 4.21
C ARG A 138 -18.32 -19.42 3.82
N LEU A 139 -18.04 -19.04 2.57
CA LEU A 139 -18.68 -17.90 1.92
C LEU A 139 -20.16 -18.24 1.66
#